data_AF-A0A168FJY4-F1
#
_entry.id   AF-A0A168FJY4-F1
#
_cell.length_a   1.000
_cell.length_b   1.000
_cell.length_c   1.000
_cell.angle_alpha   90.00
_cell.angle_beta   90.00
_cell.angle_gamma   90.00
#
_symmetry.space_group_name_H-M   'P 1'
#
loop_
_entity.id
_entity.type
_entity.pdbx_description
1 polymer ?
#
loop_
_entity_poly.entity_id
_entity_poly.type
_entity_poly.pdbx_seq_one_letter_code
_entity_poly.pdbx_strand_id
1 'polypeptide(L)'
;MAGLADVGGNGGGGPPPSTLAAQLVENISASSKSARSDDNTELKGLFAVIQRVKDQPELLRTPAQRTEHNHMLVYVYCRVVLDAIRLDDPLLNQPHVRAEALKALNFLRFTINETPAVLCYASATHGLLFRGSEPLWAWLLPQWLRMLGHPKCAELESAIEGFLQYLLLTVARMSKLWPMIGPLTVFYRGCLTGLIEKLQSPSIDISKKNAPITIELPPPHVLDQVLGGPTTTPSVSLTYRIKLAGQALSQAHSLARVLAYPLICQDSAFSSVAPMSETGPWLLDSWLDLWSAQKRLQGNEKKSPLPLINMAVDVAKAAKGDHAVAMTTKNKACTTLVLLCSEMVSAPEELADSDGAGDEARASYCLALVTIAQAALQSPTIGRLAASKLVNELSLLPAQYPALGEESDVWRCALLLREVVNLEPLQKLPSSIHPSLFQHAELRRSVESMRLSHEQPNGQSNATKRRKLNEPSEESTTSQAVDSLFAALELDAPANEEELDSPRILQVFPTQSINRIIH
;
A
#
# COMPACT_ATOMS: atom_id res chain seq x y z
N MET A 1 0.46 2.45 13.53
CA MET A 1 -0.89 1.96 13.91
C MET A 1 -1.79 3.18 14.03
N ALA A 2 -2.48 3.55 12.94
CA ALA A 2 -3.54 4.56 12.93
C ALA A 2 -4.78 3.84 12.42
N GLY A 3 -5.84 3.87 13.22
CA GLY A 3 -7.09 3.19 12.90
C GLY A 3 -7.62 3.67 11.55
N LEU A 4 -7.65 2.76 10.58
CA LEU A 4 -8.69 2.79 9.57
C LEU A 4 -10.00 2.90 10.34
N ALA A 5 -10.70 4.01 10.15
CA ALA A 5 -12.06 4.13 10.60
C ALA A 5 -12.81 2.91 10.05
N ASP A 6 -13.23 2.06 10.97
CA ASP A 6 -14.22 1.02 10.74
C ASP A 6 -15.47 1.71 10.22
N VAL A 7 -15.60 1.77 8.89
CA VAL A 7 -16.92 1.96 8.25
C VAL A 7 -17.57 0.58 8.24
N GLY A 8 -17.84 0.10 9.45
CA GLY A 8 -18.75 -0.99 9.70
C GLY A 8 -20.13 -0.58 9.22
N GLY A 9 -20.60 -1.31 8.21
CA GLY A 9 -22.01 -1.54 7.88
C GLY A 9 -22.99 -0.40 8.20
N ASN A 10 -23.09 0.57 7.31
CA ASN A 10 -24.38 1.18 7.05
C ASN A 10 -24.64 1.07 5.55
N GLY A 11 -25.69 0.34 5.17
CA GLY A 11 -26.16 0.22 3.79
C GLY A 11 -26.56 1.60 3.27
N GLY A 12 -25.58 2.34 2.74
CA GLY A 12 -25.78 3.62 2.10
C GLY A 12 -26.45 3.40 0.76
N GLY A 13 -27.79 3.41 0.76
CA GLY A 13 -28.64 3.46 -0.42
C GLY A 13 -28.40 4.75 -1.20
N GLY A 14 -27.28 4.80 -1.91
CA GLY A 14 -27.08 5.77 -2.97
C GLY A 14 -28.12 5.55 -4.08
N PRO A 15 -28.53 6.60 -4.80
CA PRO A 15 -29.43 6.45 -5.94
C PRO A 15 -28.80 5.48 -6.96
N PRO A 16 -29.61 4.63 -7.63
CA PRO A 16 -29.08 3.66 -8.58
C PRO A 16 -28.31 4.35 -9.72
N PRO A 17 -27.41 3.64 -10.44
CA PRO A 17 -26.54 4.21 -11.47
C PRO A 17 -27.33 4.98 -12.54
N SER A 18 -28.48 4.44 -12.91
CA SER A 18 -29.44 5.02 -13.84
C SER A 18 -30.02 6.36 -13.33
N THR A 19 -30.23 6.52 -12.03
CA THR A 19 -30.70 7.78 -11.43
C THR A 19 -29.60 8.86 -11.45
N LEU A 20 -28.35 8.50 -11.13
CA LEU A 20 -27.22 9.44 -11.22
C LEU A 20 -26.96 9.89 -12.66
N ALA A 21 -26.99 8.94 -13.60
CA ALA A 21 -26.85 9.25 -15.02
C ALA A 21 -28.02 10.11 -15.54
N ALA A 22 -29.23 9.91 -15.03
CA ALA A 22 -30.38 10.76 -15.38
C ALA A 22 -30.31 12.16 -14.76
N GLN A 23 -29.74 12.34 -13.56
CA GLN A 23 -29.47 13.67 -13.02
C GLN A 23 -28.46 14.44 -13.88
N LEU A 24 -27.49 13.74 -14.48
CA LEU A 24 -26.62 14.33 -15.50
C LEU A 24 -27.40 14.76 -16.76
N VAL A 25 -28.35 13.95 -17.25
CA VAL A 25 -29.23 14.32 -18.38
C VAL A 25 -29.88 15.69 -18.14
N GLU A 26 -30.44 15.90 -16.94
CA GLU A 26 -31.12 17.15 -16.56
C GLU A 26 -30.13 18.34 -16.55
N ASN A 27 -28.93 18.15 -16.00
CA ASN A 27 -27.91 19.20 -15.89
C ASN A 27 -27.31 19.60 -17.25
N ILE A 28 -27.11 18.65 -18.17
CA ILE A 28 -26.51 18.90 -19.49
C ILE A 28 -27.52 19.54 -20.45
N SER A 29 -28.79 19.13 -20.37
CA SER A 29 -29.87 19.69 -21.16
C SER A 29 -30.04 21.20 -20.93
N ALA A 30 -29.66 21.70 -19.74
CA ALA A 30 -29.65 23.12 -19.40
C ALA A 30 -28.38 23.88 -19.88
N SER A 31 -27.27 23.20 -20.20
CA SER A 31 -25.94 23.82 -20.39
C SER A 31 -25.35 23.65 -21.81
N SER A 32 -26.18 23.37 -22.81
CA SER A 32 -25.74 23.07 -24.17
C SER A 32 -25.19 24.29 -24.95
N LYS A 33 -23.93 24.66 -24.73
CA LYS A 33 -23.13 25.47 -25.68
C LYS A 33 -21.76 24.81 -25.88
N SER A 34 -21.49 24.38 -27.12
CA SER A 34 -20.18 23.97 -27.68
C SER A 34 -19.79 22.48 -27.63
N ALA A 35 -20.38 21.67 -28.53
CA ALA A 35 -19.78 20.43 -29.05
C ALA A 35 -20.22 20.22 -30.52
N ARG A 36 -19.41 19.50 -31.33
CA ARG A 36 -19.69 19.20 -32.76
C ARG A 36 -21.04 18.48 -32.90
N SER A 37 -21.73 18.64 -34.05
CA SER A 37 -23.12 18.16 -34.22
C SER A 37 -23.29 16.67 -33.94
N ASP A 38 -22.31 15.87 -34.34
CA ASP A 38 -22.40 14.41 -34.31
C ASP A 38 -22.14 13.84 -32.91
N ASP A 39 -21.28 14.49 -32.12
CA ASP A 39 -21.05 14.18 -30.70
C ASP A 39 -22.34 14.38 -29.89
N ASN A 40 -23.08 15.43 -30.23
CA ASN A 40 -24.31 15.80 -29.55
C ASN A 40 -25.48 14.88 -29.95
N THR A 41 -25.50 14.35 -31.18
CA THR A 41 -26.53 13.39 -31.61
C THR A 41 -26.35 12.02 -30.96
N GLU A 42 -25.10 11.52 -30.86
CA GLU A 42 -24.81 10.27 -30.14
C GLU A 42 -25.24 10.39 -28.67
N LEU A 43 -24.75 11.40 -27.95
CA LEU A 43 -25.05 11.57 -26.53
C LEU A 43 -26.56 11.69 -26.28
N LYS A 44 -27.29 12.44 -27.12
CA LYS A 44 -28.77 12.52 -27.05
C LYS A 44 -29.43 11.16 -27.23
N GLY A 45 -28.95 10.35 -28.18
CA GLY A 45 -29.44 8.99 -28.41
C GLY A 45 -29.21 8.10 -27.18
N LEU A 46 -28.00 8.13 -26.61
CA LEU A 46 -27.66 7.35 -25.43
C LEU A 46 -28.46 7.80 -24.19
N PHE A 47 -28.69 9.10 -24.01
CA PHE A 47 -29.54 9.61 -22.94
C PHE A 47 -30.98 9.16 -23.04
N ALA A 48 -31.54 9.07 -24.25
CA ALA A 48 -32.88 8.52 -24.45
C ALA A 48 -32.96 7.04 -24.05
N VAL A 49 -31.90 6.26 -24.31
CA VAL A 49 -31.81 4.86 -23.88
C VAL A 49 -31.71 4.77 -22.35
N ILE A 50 -30.88 5.62 -21.72
CA ILE A 50 -30.72 5.69 -20.26
C ILE A 50 -32.05 6.01 -19.59
N GLN A 51 -32.76 7.03 -20.07
CA GLN A 51 -34.04 7.45 -19.52
C GLN A 51 -35.09 6.35 -19.65
N ARG A 52 -35.15 5.67 -20.81
CA ARG A 52 -36.08 4.54 -21.01
C ARG A 52 -35.84 3.40 -20.02
N VAL A 53 -34.58 3.05 -19.77
CA VAL A 53 -34.22 1.98 -18.82
C VAL A 53 -34.44 2.42 -17.37
N LYS A 54 -34.24 3.70 -17.05
CA LYS A 54 -34.62 4.27 -15.74
C LYS A 54 -36.13 4.16 -15.51
N ASP A 55 -36.94 4.50 -16.51
CA ASP A 55 -38.39 4.46 -16.41
C ASP A 55 -38.94 3.01 -16.43
N GLN A 56 -38.22 2.09 -17.05
CA GLN A 56 -38.57 0.67 -17.15
C GLN A 56 -37.36 -0.26 -16.89
N PRO A 57 -36.98 -0.48 -15.61
CA PRO A 57 -35.82 -1.30 -15.27
C PRO A 57 -35.91 -2.76 -15.75
N GLU A 58 -37.14 -3.29 -15.90
CA GLU A 58 -37.45 -4.64 -16.37
C GLU A 58 -36.99 -4.93 -17.82
N LEU A 59 -36.55 -3.90 -18.55
CA LEU A 59 -35.92 -4.06 -19.86
C LEU A 59 -34.58 -4.80 -19.80
N LEU A 60 -33.88 -4.75 -18.65
CA LEU A 60 -32.59 -5.41 -18.44
C LEU A 60 -32.76 -6.81 -17.82
N ARG A 61 -33.20 -7.77 -18.64
CA ARG A 61 -33.54 -9.13 -18.20
C ARG A 61 -32.32 -10.01 -17.97
N THR A 62 -31.25 -9.83 -18.75
CA THR A 62 -30.06 -10.68 -18.66
C THR A 62 -28.87 -9.96 -18.02
N PRO A 63 -27.94 -10.69 -17.37
CA PRO A 63 -26.69 -10.12 -16.87
C PRO A 63 -25.85 -9.45 -17.98
N ALA A 64 -25.92 -9.96 -19.20
CA ALA A 64 -25.24 -9.37 -20.36
C ALA A 64 -25.82 -7.99 -20.73
N GLN A 65 -27.15 -7.88 -20.79
CA GLN A 65 -27.84 -6.60 -21.03
C GLN A 65 -27.53 -5.57 -19.93
N ARG A 66 -27.48 -6.00 -18.66
CA ARG A 66 -27.06 -5.12 -17.55
C ARG A 66 -25.62 -4.65 -17.69
N THR A 67 -24.72 -5.54 -18.09
CA THR A 67 -23.31 -5.21 -18.30
C THR A 67 -23.13 -4.21 -19.44
N GLU A 68 -23.83 -4.41 -20.56
CA GLU A 68 -23.82 -3.49 -21.70
C GLU A 68 -24.43 -2.12 -21.34
N HIS A 69 -25.56 -2.11 -20.61
CA HIS A 69 -26.17 -0.88 -20.13
C HIS A 69 -25.24 -0.12 -19.18
N ASN A 70 -24.63 -0.81 -18.20
CA ASN A 70 -23.70 -0.20 -17.26
C ASN A 70 -22.43 0.29 -17.95
N HIS A 71 -21.96 -0.42 -18.98
CA HIS A 71 -20.86 0.04 -19.84
C HIS A 71 -21.22 1.37 -20.55
N MET A 72 -22.41 1.45 -21.14
CA MET A 72 -22.93 2.68 -21.76
C MET A 72 -23.05 3.82 -20.74
N LEU A 73 -23.57 3.56 -19.53
CA LEU A 73 -23.66 4.57 -18.47
C LEU A 73 -22.29 5.13 -18.11
N VAL A 74 -21.28 4.25 -17.93
CA VAL A 74 -19.90 4.67 -17.65
C VAL A 74 -19.34 5.53 -18.78
N TYR A 75 -19.54 5.12 -20.04
CA TYR A 75 -19.10 5.89 -21.19
C TYR A 75 -19.72 7.30 -21.20
N VAL A 76 -21.04 7.40 -21.12
CA VAL A 76 -21.76 8.69 -21.14
C VAL A 76 -21.32 9.57 -19.98
N TYR A 77 -21.23 9.01 -18.76
CA TYR A 77 -20.84 9.77 -17.58
C TYR A 77 -19.42 10.34 -17.73
N CYS A 78 -18.47 9.52 -18.20
CA CYS A 78 -17.09 9.97 -18.41
C CYS A 78 -16.98 11.01 -19.53
N ARG A 79 -17.71 10.82 -20.65
CA ARG A 79 -17.76 11.78 -21.76
C ARG A 79 -18.29 13.14 -21.34
N VAL A 80 -19.28 13.18 -20.46
CA VAL A 80 -19.84 14.45 -20.00
C VAL A 80 -18.93 15.10 -18.98
N VAL A 81 -18.51 14.33 -17.96
CA VAL A 81 -17.85 14.88 -16.79
C VAL A 81 -16.37 15.06 -17.04
N LEU A 82 -15.69 14.03 -17.54
CA LEU A 82 -14.24 14.03 -17.66
C LEU A 82 -13.77 14.80 -18.90
N ASP A 83 -14.42 14.66 -20.07
CA ASP A 83 -13.97 15.38 -21.27
C ASP A 83 -14.19 16.89 -21.19
N ALA A 84 -15.12 17.35 -20.33
CA ALA A 84 -15.29 18.76 -20.04
C ALA A 84 -14.08 19.35 -19.27
N ILE A 85 -13.29 18.52 -18.58
CA ILE A 85 -12.14 18.97 -17.78
C ILE A 85 -10.93 19.22 -18.70
N ARG A 86 -10.73 20.50 -19.04
CA ARG A 86 -9.58 21.00 -19.79
C ARG A 86 -8.47 21.42 -18.83
N LEU A 87 -7.54 20.52 -18.53
CA LEU A 87 -6.44 20.77 -17.59
C LEU A 87 -5.50 21.92 -18.04
N ASP A 88 -5.42 22.17 -19.34
CA ASP A 88 -4.66 23.28 -19.92
C ASP A 88 -5.35 24.65 -19.72
N ASP A 89 -6.64 24.70 -19.34
CA ASP A 89 -7.38 25.97 -19.16
C ASP A 89 -6.93 26.70 -17.87
N PRO A 90 -6.36 27.92 -17.95
CA PRO A 90 -5.92 28.66 -16.77
C PRO A 90 -7.07 29.08 -15.85
N LEU A 91 -8.31 29.15 -16.34
CA LEU A 91 -9.50 29.57 -15.60
C LEU A 91 -10.37 28.39 -15.14
N LEU A 92 -9.81 27.18 -15.15
CA LEU A 92 -10.49 25.97 -14.71
C LEU A 92 -11.09 26.15 -13.30
N ASN A 93 -12.40 25.99 -13.18
CA ASN A 93 -13.11 26.04 -11.90
C ASN A 93 -12.80 24.78 -11.06
N GLN A 94 -11.71 24.83 -10.28
CA GLN A 94 -11.22 23.69 -9.49
C GLN A 94 -12.28 23.13 -8.53
N PRO A 95 -13.05 23.94 -7.76
CA PRO A 95 -14.11 23.42 -6.91
C PRO A 95 -15.18 22.63 -7.67
N HIS A 96 -15.60 23.12 -8.84
CA HIS A 96 -16.58 22.43 -9.67
C HIS A 96 -16.01 21.12 -10.22
N VAL A 97 -14.79 21.15 -10.78
CA VAL A 97 -14.09 19.95 -11.27
C VAL A 97 -13.95 18.91 -10.16
N ARG A 98 -13.57 19.33 -8.95
CA ARG A 98 -13.47 18.45 -7.79
C ARG A 98 -14.81 17.81 -7.45
N ALA A 99 -15.88 18.59 -7.37
CA ALA A 99 -17.21 18.08 -7.03
C ALA A 99 -17.70 17.04 -8.05
N GLU A 100 -17.56 17.34 -9.34
CA GLU A 100 -17.99 16.42 -10.40
C GLU A 100 -17.10 15.18 -10.50
N ALA A 101 -15.78 15.32 -10.34
CA ALA A 101 -14.87 14.18 -10.31
C ALA A 101 -15.14 13.24 -9.13
N LEU A 102 -15.44 13.77 -7.94
CA LEU A 102 -15.80 12.94 -6.78
C LEU A 102 -17.12 12.20 -6.99
N LYS A 103 -18.14 12.86 -7.57
CA LYS A 103 -19.39 12.19 -7.96
C LYS A 103 -19.14 11.09 -8.97
N ALA A 104 -18.30 11.35 -9.97
CA ALA A 104 -17.90 10.37 -10.98
C ALA A 104 -17.19 9.15 -10.36
N LEU A 105 -16.23 9.36 -9.46
CA LEU A 105 -15.55 8.26 -8.76
C LEU A 105 -16.52 7.41 -7.94
N ASN A 106 -17.47 8.05 -7.23
CA ASN A 106 -18.48 7.33 -6.46
C ASN A 106 -19.43 6.53 -7.35
N PHE A 107 -19.87 7.13 -8.46
CA PHE A 107 -20.67 6.45 -9.47
C PHE A 107 -19.94 5.22 -10.03
N LEU A 108 -18.66 5.37 -10.42
CA LEU A 108 -17.85 4.26 -10.93
C LEU A 108 -17.70 3.14 -9.90
N ARG A 109 -17.40 3.48 -8.64
CA ARG A 109 -17.30 2.48 -7.56
C ARG A 109 -18.62 1.71 -7.41
N PHE A 110 -19.75 2.41 -7.39
CA PHE A 110 -21.06 1.76 -7.29
C PHE A 110 -21.33 0.84 -8.48
N THR A 111 -21.17 1.34 -9.71
CA THR A 111 -21.43 0.56 -10.94
C THR A 111 -20.51 -0.65 -11.06
N ILE A 112 -19.23 -0.50 -10.73
CA ILE A 112 -18.27 -1.60 -10.74
C ILE A 112 -18.60 -2.60 -9.65
N ASN A 113 -18.99 -2.16 -8.44
CA ASN A 113 -19.40 -3.08 -7.38
C ASN A 113 -20.62 -3.92 -7.78
N GLU A 114 -21.61 -3.31 -8.43
CA GLU A 114 -22.83 -3.98 -8.87
C GLU A 114 -22.59 -4.89 -10.08
N THR A 115 -21.80 -4.43 -11.06
CA THR A 115 -21.51 -5.19 -12.29
C THR A 115 -20.01 -5.20 -12.62
N PRO A 116 -19.21 -5.98 -11.88
CA PRO A 116 -17.74 -5.95 -12.01
C PRO A 116 -17.23 -6.38 -13.39
N ALA A 117 -17.97 -7.27 -14.07
CA ALA A 117 -17.68 -7.71 -15.43
C ALA A 117 -17.63 -6.57 -16.46
N VAL A 118 -18.21 -5.40 -16.13
CA VAL A 118 -18.17 -4.20 -16.98
C VAL A 118 -16.74 -3.76 -17.29
N LEU A 119 -15.78 -4.00 -16.39
CA LEU A 119 -14.37 -3.65 -16.58
C LEU A 119 -13.74 -4.37 -17.78
N CYS A 120 -14.08 -5.65 -17.96
CA CYS A 120 -13.58 -6.50 -19.05
C CYS A 120 -14.47 -6.43 -20.29
N TYR A 121 -15.58 -5.70 -20.26
CA TYR A 121 -16.49 -5.60 -21.39
C TYR A 121 -15.80 -4.88 -22.55
N ALA A 122 -15.69 -5.55 -23.70
CA ALA A 122 -15.25 -4.99 -24.97
C ALA A 122 -16.49 -4.85 -25.86
N SER A 123 -16.72 -3.67 -26.44
CA SER A 123 -17.85 -3.53 -27.36
C SER A 123 -17.50 -4.22 -28.67
N ALA A 124 -18.22 -5.29 -28.99
CA ALA A 124 -18.02 -6.06 -30.21
C ALA A 124 -18.55 -5.33 -31.47
N THR A 125 -19.27 -4.22 -31.28
CA THR A 125 -19.90 -3.43 -32.35
C THR A 125 -19.47 -1.98 -32.20
N HIS A 126 -19.10 -1.34 -33.32
CA HIS A 126 -18.62 0.04 -33.41
C HIS A 126 -19.70 1.11 -33.08
N GLY A 127 -20.45 0.94 -31.99
CA GLY A 127 -21.61 1.75 -31.65
C GLY A 127 -21.30 3.04 -30.91
N LEU A 128 -20.10 3.17 -30.32
CA LEU A 128 -19.70 4.37 -29.57
C LEU A 128 -18.57 5.10 -30.30
N LEU A 129 -18.82 6.35 -30.69
CA LEU A 129 -17.94 7.19 -31.52
C LEU A 129 -16.54 7.39 -30.91
N PHE A 130 -16.46 7.46 -29.58
CA PHE A 130 -15.22 7.74 -28.84
C PHE A 130 -14.73 6.55 -28.03
N ARG A 131 -15.08 5.33 -28.45
CA ARG A 131 -14.60 4.09 -27.84
C ARG A 131 -14.23 3.05 -28.91
N GLY A 132 -13.12 2.34 -28.71
CA GLY A 132 -12.76 1.22 -29.56
C GLY A 132 -13.25 -0.12 -29.00
N SER A 133 -12.65 -1.20 -29.52
CA SER A 133 -12.92 -2.59 -29.11
C SER A 133 -12.13 -3.01 -27.86
N GLU A 134 -11.35 -2.12 -27.26
CA GLU A 134 -10.61 -2.39 -26.04
C GLU A 134 -11.53 -2.65 -24.84
N PRO A 135 -11.09 -3.45 -23.84
CA PRO A 135 -11.77 -3.56 -22.56
C PRO A 135 -11.97 -2.19 -21.91
N LEU A 136 -13.12 -1.98 -21.23
CA LEU A 136 -13.46 -0.69 -20.63
C LEU A 136 -12.35 -0.15 -19.72
N TRP A 137 -11.71 -1.02 -18.94
CA TRP A 137 -10.67 -0.61 -18.00
C TRP A 137 -9.49 0.09 -18.71
N ALA A 138 -9.11 -0.34 -19.92
CA ALA A 138 -7.99 0.20 -20.67
C ALA A 138 -8.28 1.62 -21.18
N TRP A 139 -9.54 1.89 -21.52
CA TRP A 139 -10.03 3.21 -21.91
C TRP A 139 -10.27 4.14 -20.71
N LEU A 140 -10.71 3.58 -19.58
CA LEU A 140 -11.09 4.34 -18.39
C LEU A 140 -9.87 4.87 -17.62
N LEU A 141 -8.83 4.07 -17.44
CA LEU A 141 -7.68 4.45 -16.61
C LEU A 141 -6.94 5.72 -17.09
N PRO A 142 -6.63 5.90 -18.39
CA PRO A 142 -5.99 7.13 -18.90
C PRO A 142 -6.72 8.42 -18.51
N GLN A 143 -8.06 8.39 -18.45
CA GLN A 143 -8.87 9.56 -18.15
C GLN A 143 -8.72 10.03 -16.70
N TRP A 144 -8.46 9.11 -15.78
CA TRP A 144 -8.18 9.40 -14.37
C TRP A 144 -6.71 9.71 -14.14
N LEU A 145 -5.83 8.94 -14.77
CA LEU A 145 -4.39 9.08 -14.60
C LEU A 145 -3.86 10.42 -15.11
N ARG A 146 -4.47 11.03 -16.13
CA ARG A 146 -4.08 12.38 -16.57
C ARG A 146 -4.27 13.47 -15.49
N MET A 147 -5.17 13.25 -14.53
CA MET A 147 -5.42 14.17 -13.41
C MET A 147 -4.56 13.86 -12.19
N LEU A 148 -4.06 12.63 -12.07
CA LEU A 148 -3.24 12.20 -10.94
C LEU A 148 -1.91 12.96 -10.93
N GLY A 149 -1.57 13.57 -9.79
CA GLY A 149 -0.39 14.42 -9.64
C GLY A 149 -0.47 15.78 -10.35
N HIS A 150 -1.57 16.11 -11.03
CA HIS A 150 -1.72 17.42 -11.68
C HIS A 150 -1.97 18.52 -10.64
N PRO A 151 -1.26 19.66 -10.66
CA PRO A 151 -1.38 20.70 -9.62
C PRO A 151 -2.81 21.22 -9.41
N LYS A 152 -3.59 21.40 -10.48
CA LYS A 152 -5.00 21.83 -10.41
C LYS A 152 -5.97 20.76 -9.86
N CYS A 153 -5.48 19.54 -9.65
CA CYS A 153 -6.24 18.39 -9.20
C CYS A 153 -5.61 17.74 -7.95
N ALA A 154 -4.73 18.45 -7.24
CA ALA A 154 -4.02 17.90 -6.07
C ALA A 154 -5.00 17.37 -5.00
N GLU A 155 -6.13 18.04 -4.79
CA GLU A 155 -7.16 17.60 -3.84
C GLU A 155 -7.89 16.30 -4.24
N LEU A 156 -7.77 15.86 -5.50
CA LEU A 156 -8.35 14.62 -6.00
C LEU A 156 -7.39 13.43 -5.88
N GLU A 157 -6.12 13.66 -5.55
CA GLU A 157 -5.08 12.64 -5.54
C GLU A 157 -5.47 11.41 -4.70
N SER A 158 -5.84 11.63 -3.44
CA SER A 158 -6.24 10.55 -2.53
C SER A 158 -7.51 9.80 -2.98
N ALA A 159 -8.46 10.51 -3.58
CA ALA A 159 -9.70 9.92 -4.08
C ALA A 159 -9.44 9.03 -5.31
N ILE A 160 -8.57 9.48 -6.23
CA ILE A 160 -8.14 8.71 -7.40
C ILE A 160 -7.33 7.49 -6.92
N GLU A 161 -6.35 7.65 -6.04
CA GLU A 161 -5.58 6.53 -5.49
C GLU A 161 -6.48 5.47 -4.84
N GLY A 162 -7.40 5.90 -3.97
CA GLY A 162 -8.35 4.99 -3.34
C GLY A 162 -9.24 4.27 -4.36
N PHE A 163 -9.55 4.91 -5.49
CA PHE A 163 -10.29 4.25 -6.57
C PHE A 163 -9.42 3.21 -7.30
N LEU A 164 -8.16 3.52 -7.61
CA LEU A 164 -7.25 2.57 -8.24
C LEU A 164 -6.97 1.36 -7.32
N GLN A 165 -6.80 1.59 -6.02
CA GLN A 165 -6.68 0.54 -4.99
C GLN A 165 -7.95 -0.32 -4.90
N TYR A 166 -9.13 0.32 -4.96
CA TYR A 166 -10.41 -0.39 -5.03
C TYR A 166 -10.51 -1.28 -6.27
N LEU A 167 -10.02 -0.83 -7.44
CA LEU A 167 -9.97 -1.66 -8.65
C LEU A 167 -9.07 -2.88 -8.44
N LEU A 168 -7.85 -2.70 -7.90
CA LEU A 168 -6.94 -3.81 -7.62
C LEU A 168 -7.61 -4.86 -6.71
N LEU A 169 -8.26 -4.41 -5.64
CA LEU A 169 -8.96 -5.30 -4.70
C LEU A 169 -10.16 -6.02 -5.34
N THR A 170 -10.94 -5.30 -6.14
CA THR A 170 -12.12 -5.86 -6.81
C THR A 170 -11.71 -6.96 -7.79
N VAL A 171 -10.68 -6.72 -8.60
CA VAL A 171 -10.17 -7.70 -9.55
C VAL A 171 -9.57 -8.91 -8.82
N ALA A 172 -8.86 -8.71 -7.71
CA ALA A 172 -8.30 -9.80 -6.91
C ALA A 172 -9.40 -10.70 -6.28
N ARG A 173 -10.46 -10.10 -5.72
CA ARG A 173 -11.55 -10.83 -5.06
C ARG A 173 -12.47 -11.60 -6.01
N MET A 174 -12.47 -11.26 -7.30
CA MET A 174 -13.43 -11.80 -8.26
C MET A 174 -12.76 -12.67 -9.30
N SER A 175 -12.92 -13.98 -9.18
CA SER A 175 -12.30 -14.97 -10.08
C SER A 175 -12.57 -14.73 -11.56
N LYS A 176 -13.77 -14.24 -11.92
CA LYS A 176 -14.14 -13.88 -13.30
C LYS A 176 -13.28 -12.74 -13.88
N LEU A 177 -12.67 -11.92 -13.03
CA LEU A 177 -11.80 -10.81 -13.42
C LEU A 177 -10.31 -11.19 -13.36
N TRP A 178 -9.93 -12.38 -12.89
CA TRP A 178 -8.53 -12.79 -12.78
C TRP A 178 -7.72 -12.68 -14.10
N PRO A 179 -8.29 -12.94 -15.29
CA PRO A 179 -7.58 -12.70 -16.55
C PRO A 179 -7.10 -11.26 -16.74
N MET A 180 -7.74 -10.28 -16.08
CA MET A 180 -7.36 -8.86 -16.12
C MET A 180 -6.16 -8.54 -15.22
N ILE A 181 -5.82 -9.40 -14.23
CA ILE A 181 -4.80 -9.07 -13.21
C ILE A 181 -3.43 -8.88 -13.84
N GLY A 182 -2.96 -9.83 -14.65
CA GLY A 182 -1.68 -9.70 -15.36
C GLY A 182 -1.60 -8.42 -16.18
N PRO A 183 -2.53 -8.19 -17.13
CA PRO A 183 -2.60 -6.96 -17.93
C PRO A 183 -2.64 -5.68 -17.09
N LEU A 184 -3.46 -5.65 -16.02
CA LEU A 184 -3.60 -4.49 -15.15
C LEU A 184 -2.30 -4.20 -14.36
N THR A 185 -1.65 -5.23 -13.84
CA THR A 185 -0.36 -5.11 -13.16
C THR A 185 0.71 -4.58 -14.13
N VAL A 186 0.79 -5.14 -15.34
CA VAL A 186 1.73 -4.66 -16.37
C VAL A 186 1.46 -3.20 -16.75
N PHE A 187 0.20 -2.81 -16.88
CA PHE A 187 -0.19 -1.43 -17.17
C PHE A 187 0.31 -0.44 -16.11
N TYR A 188 0.04 -0.69 -14.83
CA TYR A 188 0.50 0.20 -13.75
C TYR A 188 2.02 0.21 -13.62
N ARG A 189 2.67 -0.95 -13.71
CA ARG A 189 4.13 -1.06 -13.68
C ARG A 189 4.77 -0.28 -14.82
N GLY A 190 4.26 -0.46 -16.03
CA GLY A 190 4.73 0.25 -17.22
C GLY A 190 4.55 1.76 -17.14
N CYS A 191 3.45 2.23 -16.54
CA CYS A 191 3.26 3.66 -16.27
C CYS A 191 4.31 4.20 -15.28
N LEU A 192 4.54 3.50 -14.17
CA LEU A 192 5.54 3.90 -13.16
C LEU A 192 6.97 3.88 -13.74
N THR A 193 7.36 2.80 -14.42
CA THR A 193 8.66 2.70 -15.09
C THR A 193 8.84 3.81 -16.12
N GLY A 194 7.85 4.04 -16.99
CA GLY A 194 7.94 5.08 -18.02
C GLY A 194 8.07 6.49 -17.44
N LEU A 195 7.44 6.77 -16.30
CA LEU A 195 7.62 8.03 -15.56
C LEU A 195 9.05 8.17 -15.02
N ILE A 196 9.54 7.14 -14.32
CA ILE A 196 10.88 7.14 -13.71
C ILE A 196 11.96 7.27 -14.77
N GLU A 197 11.92 6.46 -15.83
CA GLU A 197 12.88 6.50 -16.93
C GLU A 197 12.96 7.88 -17.58
N LYS A 198 11.81 8.53 -17.80
CA LYS A 198 11.80 9.88 -18.35
C LYS A 198 12.36 10.89 -17.37
N LEU A 199 11.97 10.87 -16.10
CA LEU A 199 12.51 11.77 -15.07
C LEU A 199 14.03 11.58 -14.88
N GLN A 200 14.55 10.37 -15.12
CA GLN A 200 15.97 10.07 -15.12
C GLN A 200 16.65 10.31 -16.48
N SER A 201 15.96 10.76 -17.51
CA SER A 201 16.61 11.03 -18.79
C SER A 201 17.53 12.27 -18.66
N PRO A 202 18.78 12.22 -19.13
CA PRO A 202 19.69 13.38 -19.11
C PRO A 202 19.23 14.52 -20.01
N SER A 203 18.22 14.27 -20.86
CA SER A 203 17.64 15.24 -21.81
C SER A 203 16.67 16.24 -21.19
N ILE A 204 16.18 16.00 -19.97
CA ILE A 204 15.33 16.95 -19.26
C ILE A 204 16.24 18.03 -18.69
N ASP A 205 16.09 19.28 -19.14
CA ASP A 205 16.75 20.42 -18.52
C ASP A 205 16.23 20.57 -17.09
N ILE A 206 17.08 20.15 -16.17
CA ILE A 206 16.80 20.00 -14.74
C ILE A 206 16.69 21.38 -14.06
N SER A 207 17.02 22.48 -14.75
CA SER A 207 17.13 23.81 -14.14
C SER A 207 15.81 24.42 -13.65
N LYS A 208 14.64 23.88 -14.03
CA LYS A 208 13.33 24.43 -13.64
C LYS A 208 12.28 23.35 -13.35
N LYS A 209 11.64 23.44 -12.17
CA LYS A 209 10.46 22.63 -11.74
C LYS A 209 9.32 22.57 -12.77
N ASN A 210 9.22 23.57 -13.63
CA ASN A 210 8.23 23.71 -14.71
C ASN A 210 8.82 23.44 -16.11
N ALA A 211 9.93 22.72 -16.21
CA ALA A 211 10.48 22.33 -17.50
C ALA A 211 9.39 21.61 -18.31
N PRO A 212 9.07 22.10 -19.53
CA PRO A 212 8.09 21.44 -20.37
C PRO A 212 8.66 20.09 -20.79
N ILE A 213 8.03 19.03 -20.31
CA ILE A 213 8.31 17.67 -20.73
C ILE A 213 7.15 17.18 -21.58
N THR A 214 7.32 16.06 -22.28
CA THR A 214 6.19 15.39 -22.92
C THR A 214 6.39 13.91 -22.72
N ILE A 215 5.65 13.37 -21.75
CA ILE A 215 5.58 11.94 -21.47
C ILE A 215 4.22 11.47 -21.95
N GLU A 216 4.20 10.47 -22.82
CA GLU A 216 2.98 9.79 -23.25
C GLU A 216 2.83 8.48 -22.46
N LEU A 217 1.67 8.30 -21.83
CA LEU A 217 1.39 7.18 -20.93
C LEU A 217 0.03 6.53 -21.26
N PRO A 218 -0.11 5.20 -21.09
CA PRO A 218 0.99 4.24 -20.90
C PRO A 218 1.95 4.28 -22.11
N PRO A 219 3.21 3.84 -21.96
CA PRO A 219 4.12 3.70 -23.10
C PRO A 219 3.50 2.79 -24.18
N PRO A 220 3.66 3.08 -25.48
CA PRO A 220 2.98 2.33 -26.55
C PRO A 220 3.22 0.81 -26.49
N HIS A 221 4.46 0.39 -26.20
CA HIS A 221 4.81 -1.02 -26.05
C HIS A 221 4.09 -1.72 -24.89
N VAL A 222 3.80 -0.99 -23.80
CA VAL A 222 3.01 -1.50 -22.66
C VAL A 222 1.57 -1.70 -23.08
N LEU A 223 1.01 -0.74 -23.82
CA LEU A 223 -0.35 -0.83 -24.32
C LEU A 223 -0.53 -2.02 -25.27
N ASP A 224 0.41 -2.20 -26.22
CA ASP A 224 0.40 -3.32 -27.17
C ASP A 224 0.54 -4.68 -26.43
N GLN A 225 1.41 -4.75 -25.42
CA GLN A 225 1.58 -5.96 -24.61
C GLN A 225 0.29 -6.33 -23.87
N VAL A 226 -0.38 -5.33 -23.29
CA VAL A 226 -1.56 -5.52 -22.45
C VAL A 226 -2.80 -5.84 -23.29
N LEU A 227 -2.89 -5.29 -24.50
CA LEU A 227 -4.01 -5.54 -25.42
C LEU A 227 -3.79 -6.76 -26.34
N GLY A 228 -2.61 -7.38 -26.30
CA GLY A 228 -2.33 -8.63 -27.01
C GLY A 228 -1.90 -8.47 -28.48
N GLY A 229 -1.32 -7.34 -28.84
CA GLY A 229 -0.79 -7.07 -30.19
C GLY A 229 -0.70 -5.58 -30.52
N PRO A 230 -0.04 -5.22 -31.65
CA PRO A 230 0.05 -3.83 -32.09
C PRO A 230 -1.35 -3.27 -32.31
N THR A 231 -1.68 -2.23 -31.56
CA THR A 231 -2.93 -1.49 -31.75
C THR A 231 -2.94 -0.89 -33.16
N THR A 232 -3.84 -1.37 -34.02
CA THR A 232 -4.17 -0.65 -35.26
C THR A 232 -4.62 0.75 -34.86
N THR A 233 -4.13 1.78 -35.57
CA THR A 233 -4.28 3.21 -35.25
C THR A 233 -5.57 3.49 -34.46
N PRO A 234 -5.48 3.69 -33.13
CA PRO A 234 -6.69 3.77 -32.34
C PRO A 234 -7.40 5.06 -32.72
N SER A 235 -8.67 4.95 -33.12
CA SER A 235 -9.54 6.11 -33.35
C SER A 235 -9.79 6.91 -32.07
N VAL A 236 -9.33 6.41 -30.92
CA VAL A 236 -9.61 6.89 -29.56
C VAL A 236 -8.31 6.99 -28.76
N SER A 237 -8.16 8.04 -27.97
CA SER A 237 -6.97 8.27 -27.13
C SER A 237 -6.92 7.29 -25.96
N LEU A 238 -6.23 6.16 -26.12
CA LEU A 238 -5.88 5.23 -25.03
C LEU A 238 -4.64 5.68 -24.24
N THR A 239 -4.03 6.80 -24.67
CA THR A 239 -2.92 7.43 -24.00
C THR A 239 -3.31 8.83 -23.50
N TYR A 240 -2.53 9.34 -22.55
CA TYR A 240 -2.57 10.72 -22.07
C TYR A 240 -1.15 11.29 -22.00
N ARG A 241 -1.06 12.62 -21.94
CA ARG A 241 0.23 13.32 -21.92
C ARG A 241 0.44 14.10 -20.63
N ILE A 242 1.66 14.01 -20.09
CA ILE A 242 2.13 14.83 -18.98
C ILE A 242 3.09 15.86 -19.52
N LYS A 243 2.87 17.11 -19.12
CA LYS A 243 3.65 18.27 -19.58
C LYS A 243 4.60 18.85 -18.54
N LEU A 244 4.44 18.47 -17.27
CA LEU A 244 5.18 19.05 -16.14
C LEU A 244 5.97 17.96 -15.40
N ALA A 245 7.26 18.23 -15.13
CA ALA A 245 8.09 17.32 -14.35
C ALA A 245 7.58 17.11 -12.92
N GLY A 246 7.08 18.18 -12.28
CA GLY A 246 6.42 18.07 -10.97
C GLY A 246 5.21 17.13 -10.99
N GLN A 247 4.37 17.22 -12.02
CA GLN A 247 3.23 16.29 -12.19
C GLN A 247 3.70 14.85 -12.33
N ALA A 248 4.70 14.60 -13.19
CA ALA A 248 5.25 13.27 -13.40
C ALA A 248 5.78 12.66 -12.09
N LEU A 249 6.46 13.45 -11.26
CA LEU A 249 6.98 13.02 -9.96
C LEU A 249 5.87 12.70 -8.96
N SER A 250 4.88 13.59 -8.80
CA SER A 250 3.73 13.37 -7.92
C SER A 250 2.92 12.14 -8.36
N GLN A 251 2.75 11.97 -9.66
CA GLN A 251 2.07 10.80 -10.21
C GLN A 251 2.86 9.51 -9.99
N ALA A 252 4.19 9.53 -10.11
CA ALA A 252 5.02 8.37 -9.81
C ALA A 252 4.90 7.95 -8.33
N HIS A 253 4.89 8.90 -7.39
CA HIS A 253 4.63 8.62 -5.97
C HIS A 253 3.23 8.04 -5.73
N SER A 254 2.23 8.58 -6.42
CA SER A 254 0.85 8.09 -6.32
C SER A 254 0.72 6.66 -6.83
N LEU A 255 1.31 6.36 -7.99
CA LEU A 255 1.33 5.01 -8.55
C LEU A 255 2.14 4.03 -7.68
N ALA A 256 3.25 4.49 -7.09
CA ALA A 256 4.01 3.72 -6.12
C ALA A 256 3.15 3.31 -4.90
N ARG A 257 2.35 4.23 -4.34
CA ARG A 257 1.39 3.94 -3.26
C ARG A 257 0.30 2.96 -3.70
N VAL A 258 -0.25 3.14 -4.89
CA VAL A 258 -1.29 2.24 -5.44
C VAL A 258 -0.73 0.83 -5.62
N LEU A 259 0.49 0.68 -6.15
CA LEU A 259 1.16 -0.61 -6.35
C LEU A 259 1.63 -1.24 -5.03
N ALA A 260 1.84 -0.46 -3.97
CA ALA A 260 2.17 -0.96 -2.64
C ALA A 260 0.96 -1.56 -1.92
N TYR A 261 -0.26 -1.14 -2.29
CA TYR A 261 -1.48 -1.50 -1.60
C TYR A 261 -1.70 -3.01 -1.43
N PRO A 262 -1.50 -3.87 -2.45
CA PRO A 262 -1.59 -5.33 -2.29
C PRO A 262 -0.65 -5.91 -1.23
N LEU A 263 0.49 -5.26 -0.97
CA LEU A 263 1.49 -5.70 0.00
C LEU A 263 1.15 -5.25 1.44
N ILE A 264 0.41 -4.15 1.58
CA ILE A 264 0.14 -3.51 2.88
C ILE A 264 -1.24 -3.88 3.43
N CYS A 265 -2.25 -4.02 2.56
CA CYS A 265 -3.66 -4.20 2.94
C CYS A 265 -3.95 -5.51 3.71
N GLN A 266 -3.07 -6.52 3.62
CA GLN A 266 -3.23 -7.84 4.26
C GLN A 266 -4.53 -8.59 3.88
N ASP A 267 -5.17 -8.21 2.77
CA ASP A 267 -6.32 -8.94 2.25
C ASP A 267 -5.88 -10.25 1.59
N SER A 268 -6.50 -11.37 1.97
CA SER A 268 -6.15 -12.70 1.49
C SER A 268 -6.36 -12.88 -0.02
N ALA A 269 -7.20 -12.05 -0.65
CA ALA A 269 -7.39 -12.06 -2.10
C ALA A 269 -6.08 -11.73 -2.85
N PHE A 270 -5.23 -10.86 -2.31
CA PHE A 270 -3.95 -10.52 -2.94
C PHE A 270 -2.93 -11.64 -2.83
N SER A 271 -2.89 -12.35 -1.70
CA SER A 271 -2.00 -13.51 -1.52
C SER A 271 -2.36 -14.66 -2.47
N SER A 272 -3.60 -14.73 -2.92
CA SER A 272 -4.11 -15.77 -3.83
C SER A 272 -3.73 -15.53 -5.30
N VAL A 273 -3.14 -14.37 -5.63
CA VAL A 273 -2.88 -13.96 -7.00
C VAL A 273 -1.40 -13.60 -7.23
N ALA A 274 -0.68 -14.47 -7.92
CA ALA A 274 0.77 -14.37 -8.12
C ALA A 274 1.25 -13.02 -8.72
N PRO A 275 0.67 -12.48 -9.82
CA PRO A 275 1.16 -11.20 -10.36
C PRO A 275 1.13 -10.03 -9.37
N MET A 276 0.22 -10.04 -8.38
CA MET A 276 0.13 -8.98 -7.38
C MET A 276 1.04 -9.25 -6.17
N SER A 277 1.11 -10.49 -5.70
CA SER A 277 1.97 -10.85 -4.55
C SER A 277 3.46 -10.80 -4.89
N GLU A 278 3.84 -11.07 -6.14
CA GLU A 278 5.24 -11.09 -6.60
C GLU A 278 5.75 -9.71 -7.07
N THR A 279 4.90 -8.67 -7.07
CA THR A 279 5.31 -7.32 -7.48
C THR A 279 6.24 -6.63 -6.46
N GLY A 280 6.26 -7.12 -5.21
CA GLY A 280 7.00 -6.51 -4.09
C GLY A 280 8.47 -6.19 -4.37
N PRO A 281 9.32 -7.17 -4.72
CA PRO A 281 10.74 -6.90 -4.95
C PRO A 281 11.02 -5.86 -6.04
N TRP A 282 10.30 -5.92 -7.16
CA TRP A 282 10.42 -4.94 -8.24
C TRP A 282 9.98 -3.54 -7.82
N LEU A 283 8.92 -3.43 -7.02
CA LEU A 283 8.41 -2.14 -6.55
C LEU A 283 9.42 -1.46 -5.62
N LEU A 284 10.06 -2.25 -4.75
CA LEU A 284 11.09 -1.79 -3.82
C LEU A 284 12.35 -1.29 -4.53
N ASP A 285 12.73 -1.89 -5.65
CA ASP A 285 13.79 -1.38 -6.53
C ASP A 285 13.34 -0.07 -7.21
N SER A 286 12.11 -0.04 -7.72
CA SER A 286 11.54 1.15 -8.37
C SER A 286 11.46 2.35 -7.42
N TRP A 287 11.34 2.14 -6.10
CA TRP A 287 11.38 3.23 -5.12
C TRP A 287 12.77 3.86 -4.98
N LEU A 288 13.85 3.09 -5.09
CA LEU A 288 15.21 3.62 -5.11
C LEU A 288 15.46 4.43 -6.39
N ASP A 289 14.92 3.96 -7.52
CA ASP A 289 14.98 4.69 -8.79
C ASP A 289 14.14 5.97 -8.74
N LEU A 290 12.96 5.92 -8.11
CA LEU A 290 12.10 7.07 -7.89
C LEU A 290 12.78 8.11 -6.99
N TRP A 291 13.43 7.69 -5.91
CA TRP A 291 14.24 8.58 -5.08
C TRP A 291 15.36 9.22 -5.90
N SER A 292 16.07 8.44 -6.71
CA SER A 292 17.13 8.94 -7.59
C SER A 292 16.60 9.97 -8.60
N ALA A 293 15.39 9.76 -9.13
CA ALA A 293 14.70 10.71 -10.00
C ALA A 293 14.32 12.01 -9.26
N GLN A 294 13.81 11.91 -8.03
CA GLN A 294 13.49 13.05 -7.17
C GLN A 294 14.72 13.87 -6.79
N LYS A 295 15.82 13.22 -6.42
CA LYS A 295 17.10 13.90 -6.10
C LYS A 295 17.58 14.76 -7.24
N ARG A 296 17.42 14.27 -8.48
CA ARG A 296 17.87 14.99 -9.67
C ARG A 296 17.07 16.26 -9.91
N LEU A 297 15.74 16.24 -9.79
CA LEU A 297 14.89 17.39 -10.11
C LEU A 297 15.27 18.61 -9.24
N GLN A 298 15.79 19.69 -9.81
CA GLN A 298 16.18 20.88 -9.03
C GLN A 298 14.94 21.73 -8.68
N GLY A 299 14.87 22.22 -7.45
CA GLY A 299 13.77 23.03 -6.95
C GLY A 299 14.03 23.53 -5.54
N ASN A 300 13.33 24.60 -5.14
CA ASN A 300 13.42 25.21 -3.80
C ASN A 300 12.65 24.41 -2.74
N GLU A 301 12.05 23.27 -3.11
CA GLU A 301 11.30 22.40 -2.19
C GLU A 301 12.24 21.42 -1.50
N LYS A 302 12.06 21.26 -0.19
CA LYS A 302 12.76 20.25 0.60
C LYS A 302 12.44 18.87 0.01
N LYS A 303 13.48 18.15 -0.43
CA LYS A 303 13.36 16.78 -0.94
C LYS A 303 13.48 15.83 0.25
N SER A 304 12.49 14.97 0.42
CA SER A 304 12.50 13.97 1.48
C SER A 304 12.32 12.57 0.92
N PRO A 305 13.15 11.59 1.33
CA PRO A 305 12.89 10.17 1.11
C PRO A 305 11.90 9.59 2.13
N LEU A 306 11.45 10.35 3.15
CA LEU A 306 10.55 9.86 4.21
C LEU A 306 9.26 9.20 3.69
N PRO A 307 8.57 9.72 2.64
CA PRO A 307 7.39 9.03 2.12
C PRO A 307 7.69 7.61 1.64
N LEU A 308 8.85 7.39 1.01
CA LEU A 308 9.30 6.08 0.55
C LEU A 308 9.74 5.19 1.73
N ILE A 309 10.39 5.79 2.75
CA ILE A 309 10.75 5.09 4.00
C ILE A 309 9.49 4.59 4.69
N ASN A 310 8.48 5.44 4.88
CA ASN A 310 7.21 5.07 5.53
C ASN A 310 6.52 3.91 4.79
N MET A 311 6.43 3.98 3.47
CA MET A 311 5.88 2.86 2.67
C MET A 311 6.69 1.57 2.82
N ALA A 312 8.02 1.64 2.86
CA ALA A 312 8.87 0.47 3.05
C ALA A 312 8.75 -0.13 4.46
N VAL A 313 8.55 0.70 5.49
CA VAL A 313 8.20 0.24 6.84
C VAL A 313 6.86 -0.49 6.83
N ASP A 314 5.85 0.07 6.17
CA ASP A 314 4.52 -0.55 6.09
C ASP A 314 4.56 -1.90 5.38
N VAL A 315 5.29 -2.01 4.26
CA VAL A 315 5.51 -3.28 3.56
C VAL A 315 6.25 -4.29 4.45
N ALA A 316 7.33 -3.87 5.13
CA ALA A 316 8.09 -4.75 6.01
C ALA A 316 7.25 -5.26 7.21
N LYS A 317 6.39 -4.41 7.77
CA LYS A 317 5.46 -4.76 8.86
C LYS A 317 4.33 -5.67 8.39
N ALA A 318 3.84 -5.48 7.16
CA ALA A 318 2.74 -6.27 6.60
C ALA A 318 3.17 -7.65 6.10
N ALA A 319 4.43 -7.80 5.69
CA ALA A 319 5.04 -9.07 5.29
C ALA A 319 5.23 -10.03 6.49
N LYS A 320 4.12 -10.56 7.01
CA LYS A 320 4.06 -11.54 8.10
C LYS A 320 3.86 -12.94 7.53
N GLY A 321 4.64 -13.91 8.02
CA GLY A 321 4.50 -15.33 7.68
C GLY A 321 5.73 -15.92 7.00
N ASP A 322 5.94 -17.22 7.21
CA ASP A 322 7.19 -17.92 6.90
C ASP A 322 7.29 -18.40 5.43
N HIS A 323 6.31 -18.09 4.59
CA HIS A 323 6.40 -18.37 3.15
C HIS A 323 7.48 -17.53 2.44
N ALA A 324 8.11 -18.13 1.43
CA ALA A 324 9.27 -17.57 0.73
C ALA A 324 9.03 -16.16 0.14
N VAL A 325 7.82 -15.88 -0.37
CA VAL A 325 7.48 -14.58 -0.98
C VAL A 325 7.47 -13.45 0.06
N ALA A 326 6.87 -13.65 1.23
CA ALA A 326 6.91 -12.61 2.27
C ALA A 326 8.29 -12.46 2.89
N MET A 327 9.03 -13.55 3.11
CA MET A 327 10.41 -13.44 3.59
C MET A 327 11.30 -12.67 2.61
N THR A 328 11.16 -12.94 1.31
CA THR A 328 11.88 -12.20 0.25
C THR A 328 11.47 -10.73 0.25
N THR A 329 10.16 -10.45 0.30
CA THR A 329 9.63 -9.08 0.30
C THR A 329 10.06 -8.31 1.54
N LYS A 330 10.00 -8.92 2.74
CA LYS A 330 10.45 -8.33 3.99
C LYS A 330 11.95 -8.01 3.96
N ASN A 331 12.78 -8.97 3.54
CA ASN A 331 14.23 -8.77 3.46
C ASN A 331 14.60 -7.68 2.45
N LYS A 332 13.90 -7.64 1.31
CA LYS A 332 14.07 -6.59 0.31
C LYS A 332 13.62 -5.24 0.85
N ALA A 333 12.47 -5.17 1.54
CA ALA A 333 11.97 -3.93 2.12
C ALA A 333 12.95 -3.36 3.16
N CYS A 334 13.52 -4.22 4.01
CA CYS A 334 14.53 -3.83 4.98
C CYS A 334 15.85 -3.39 4.31
N THR A 335 16.27 -4.05 3.22
CA THR A 335 17.40 -3.58 2.41
C THR A 335 17.14 -2.18 1.84
N THR A 336 15.96 -1.95 1.25
CA THR A 336 15.54 -0.64 0.75
C THR A 336 15.49 0.40 1.87
N LEU A 337 15.00 0.04 3.06
CA LEU A 337 15.01 0.92 4.24
C LEU A 337 16.43 1.33 4.63
N VAL A 338 17.39 0.40 4.67
CA VAL A 338 18.79 0.74 5.00
C VAL A 338 19.36 1.75 4.00
N LEU A 339 19.10 1.56 2.71
CA LEU A 339 19.57 2.47 1.66
C LEU A 339 18.92 3.85 1.76
N LEU A 340 17.58 3.92 1.87
CA LEU A 340 16.88 5.21 2.01
C LEU A 340 17.23 5.92 3.33
N CYS A 341 17.40 5.17 4.42
CA CYS A 341 17.82 5.75 5.69
C CYS A 341 19.25 6.30 5.60
N SER A 342 20.15 5.70 4.81
CA SER A 342 21.51 6.23 4.63
C SER A 342 21.52 7.58 3.90
N GLU A 343 20.55 7.78 3.01
CA GLU A 343 20.34 9.05 2.32
C GLU A 343 19.84 10.14 3.29
N MET A 344 18.94 9.79 4.23
CA MET A 344 18.51 10.69 5.31
C MET A 344 19.65 11.10 6.24
N VAL A 345 20.52 10.16 6.61
CA VAL A 345 21.66 10.49 7.49
C VAL A 345 22.66 11.41 6.79
N SER A 346 22.85 11.21 5.49
CA SER A 346 23.75 12.04 4.68
C SER A 346 23.26 13.48 4.49
N ALA A 347 21.95 13.72 4.64
CA ALA A 347 21.29 15.02 4.52
C ALA A 347 20.22 15.15 5.64
N PRO A 348 20.64 15.40 6.89
CA PRO A 348 19.77 15.31 8.06
C PRO A 348 19.00 16.60 8.35
N GLU A 349 18.94 17.56 7.43
CA GLU A 349 18.35 18.89 7.67
C GLU A 349 16.88 18.80 8.10
N GLU A 350 16.11 17.90 7.46
CA GLU A 350 14.71 17.64 7.82
C GLU A 350 14.57 17.00 9.20
N LEU A 351 15.53 16.16 9.63
CA LEU A 351 15.55 15.58 10.96
C LEU A 351 15.97 16.59 12.03
N ALA A 352 16.75 17.59 11.65
CA ALA A 352 17.26 18.62 12.54
C ALA A 352 16.25 19.77 12.78
N ASP A 353 15.23 19.90 11.94
CA ASP A 353 14.18 20.91 12.09
C ASP A 353 13.49 20.77 13.46
N SER A 354 13.41 21.86 14.22
CA SER A 354 12.82 21.86 15.58
C SER A 354 11.31 22.11 15.59
N ASP A 355 10.68 22.10 14.41
CA ASP A 355 9.23 22.25 14.28
C ASP A 355 8.51 20.90 14.36
N GLY A 356 7.17 20.92 14.35
CA GLY A 356 6.36 19.71 14.41
C GLY A 356 6.55 18.78 13.21
N ALA A 357 6.97 19.31 12.05
CA ALA A 357 7.29 18.48 10.88
C ALA A 357 8.60 17.70 11.12
N GLY A 358 9.59 18.33 11.74
CA GLY A 358 10.80 17.66 12.19
C GLY A 358 10.53 16.58 13.25
N ASP A 359 9.59 16.81 14.18
CA ASP A 359 9.16 15.77 15.14
C ASP A 359 8.56 14.55 14.45
N GLU A 360 7.67 14.75 13.48
CA GLU A 360 7.07 13.67 12.69
C GLU A 360 8.13 12.94 11.86
N ALA A 361 9.05 13.68 11.23
CA ALA A 361 10.18 13.13 10.48
C ALA A 361 11.07 12.24 11.36
N ARG A 362 11.43 12.69 12.57
CA ARG A 362 12.19 11.91 13.55
C ARG A 362 11.43 10.65 13.95
N ALA A 363 10.14 10.73 14.23
CA ALA A 363 9.32 9.57 14.61
C ALA A 363 9.30 8.50 13.50
N SER A 364 9.06 8.91 12.25
CA SER A 364 9.10 8.05 11.07
C SER A 364 10.46 7.40 10.87
N TYR A 365 11.53 8.19 10.99
CA TYR A 365 12.90 7.72 10.83
C TYR A 365 13.29 6.71 11.91
N CYS A 366 12.98 6.99 13.18
CA CYS A 366 13.18 6.05 14.28
C CYS A 366 12.45 4.72 14.06
N LEU A 367 11.22 4.77 13.54
CA LEU A 367 10.44 3.56 13.29
C LEU A 367 11.09 2.70 12.21
N ALA A 368 11.69 3.33 11.19
CA ALA A 368 12.49 2.65 10.19
C ALA A 368 13.74 2.00 10.81
N LEU A 369 14.48 2.71 11.66
CA LEU A 369 15.66 2.16 12.35
C LEU A 369 15.30 0.94 13.23
N VAL A 370 14.20 1.00 13.98
CA VAL A 370 13.73 -0.14 14.79
C VAL A 370 13.32 -1.31 13.89
N THR A 371 12.68 -1.05 12.75
CA THR A 371 12.31 -2.09 11.78
C THR A 371 13.56 -2.77 11.19
N ILE A 372 14.60 -1.99 10.88
CA ILE A 372 15.91 -2.50 10.42
C ILE A 372 16.57 -3.34 11.53
N ALA A 373 16.59 -2.87 12.78
CA ALA A 373 17.16 -3.59 13.91
C ALA A 373 16.46 -4.94 14.11
N GLN A 374 15.12 -4.97 14.08
CA GLN A 374 14.35 -6.20 14.17
C GLN A 374 14.69 -7.18 13.04
N ALA A 375 14.90 -6.69 11.82
CA ALA A 375 15.30 -7.52 10.68
C ALA A 375 16.75 -8.00 10.78
N ALA A 376 17.66 -7.19 11.35
CA ALA A 376 19.06 -7.56 11.57
C ALA A 376 19.22 -8.74 12.54
N LEU A 377 18.34 -8.85 13.56
CA LEU A 377 18.27 -10.02 14.45
C LEU A 377 17.96 -11.33 13.70
N GLN A 378 17.22 -11.23 12.60
CA GLN A 378 16.76 -12.38 11.82
C GLN A 378 17.65 -12.67 10.61
N SER A 379 18.42 -11.67 10.15
CA SER A 379 19.20 -11.74 8.91
C SER A 379 20.56 -11.06 9.07
N PRO A 380 21.65 -11.85 9.18
CA PRO A 380 23.01 -11.32 9.27
C PRO A 380 23.42 -10.44 8.08
N THR A 381 22.82 -10.65 6.91
CA THR A 381 23.10 -9.83 5.72
C THR A 381 22.53 -8.42 5.88
N ILE A 382 21.34 -8.28 6.45
CA ILE A 382 20.75 -6.97 6.78
C ILE A 382 21.57 -6.30 7.87
N GLY A 383 21.96 -7.05 8.91
CA GLY A 383 22.82 -6.54 9.99
C GLY A 383 24.14 -5.97 9.47
N ARG A 384 24.87 -6.72 8.62
CA ARG A 384 26.12 -6.25 8.01
C ARG A 384 25.93 -5.01 7.14
N LEU A 385 24.85 -4.95 6.36
CA LEU A 385 24.54 -3.79 5.54
C LEU A 385 24.25 -2.56 6.40
N ALA A 386 23.44 -2.71 7.44
CA ALA A 386 23.13 -1.63 8.38
C ALA A 386 24.37 -1.15 9.13
N ALA A 387 25.26 -2.06 9.56
CA ALA A 387 26.56 -1.71 10.13
C ALA A 387 27.36 -0.81 9.17
N SER A 388 27.46 -1.23 7.91
CA SER A 388 28.28 -0.55 6.92
C SER A 388 27.72 0.80 6.47
N LYS A 389 26.39 0.97 6.43
CA LYS A 389 25.72 2.13 5.82
C LYS A 389 25.13 3.12 6.82
N LEU A 390 24.84 2.70 8.04
CA LEU A 390 24.11 3.52 9.02
C LEU A 390 24.88 3.73 10.32
N VAL A 391 25.40 2.65 10.93
CA VAL A 391 25.89 2.70 12.32
C VAL A 391 26.96 3.78 12.54
N ASN A 392 27.95 3.87 11.64
CA ASN A 392 29.01 4.87 11.77
C ASN A 392 28.49 6.29 11.57
N GLU A 393 27.69 6.54 10.53
CA GLU A 393 27.16 7.86 10.21
C GLU A 393 26.20 8.36 11.31
N LEU A 394 25.35 7.47 11.83
CA LEU A 394 24.44 7.77 12.94
C LEU A 394 25.18 8.16 14.23
N SER A 395 26.38 7.62 14.46
CA SER A 395 27.19 7.96 15.64
C SER A 395 27.72 9.39 15.61
N LEU A 396 27.78 10.01 14.43
CA LEU A 396 28.30 11.37 14.23
C LEU A 396 27.21 12.44 14.36
N LEU A 397 25.92 12.09 14.18
CA LEU A 397 24.80 13.03 14.21
C LEU A 397 24.64 13.80 15.54
N PRO A 398 24.75 13.16 16.74
CA PRO A 398 24.52 13.85 18.01
C PRO A 398 25.47 15.02 18.25
N ALA A 399 26.70 14.93 17.74
CA ALA A 399 27.71 15.98 17.86
C ALA A 399 27.43 17.19 16.94
N GLN A 400 26.72 16.97 15.84
CA GLN A 400 26.45 17.98 14.81
C GLN A 400 25.09 18.65 14.99
N TYR A 401 24.10 17.91 15.48
CA TYR A 401 22.70 18.36 15.56
C TYR A 401 22.15 18.12 16.97
N PRO A 402 21.99 19.19 17.79
CA PRO A 402 21.48 19.07 19.16
C PRO A 402 20.09 18.42 19.27
N ALA A 403 19.21 18.63 18.28
CA ALA A 403 17.89 18.00 18.23
C ALA A 403 17.93 16.48 18.07
N LEU A 404 19.07 15.94 17.60
CA LEU A 404 19.36 14.51 17.44
C LEU A 404 20.33 14.01 18.52
N GLY A 405 20.58 14.84 19.53
CA GLY A 405 21.56 14.63 20.59
C GLY A 405 21.23 13.47 21.54
N GLU A 406 22.05 13.33 22.57
CA GLU A 406 21.86 12.35 23.63
C GLU A 406 20.46 12.48 24.26
N GLU A 407 19.89 11.34 24.67
CA GLU A 407 18.52 11.23 25.20
C GLU A 407 17.38 11.54 24.20
N SER A 408 17.67 11.76 22.91
CA SER A 408 16.66 11.76 21.85
C SER A 408 16.27 10.33 21.46
N ASP A 409 15.04 10.15 20.94
CA ASP A 409 14.61 8.85 20.41
C ASP A 409 15.48 8.40 19.21
N VAL A 410 15.97 9.34 18.39
CA VAL A 410 16.87 9.05 17.26
C VAL A 410 18.20 8.48 17.77
N TRP A 411 18.79 9.09 18.79
CA TRP A 411 20.01 8.58 19.41
C TRP A 411 19.81 7.20 20.03
N ARG A 412 18.71 6.98 20.76
CA ARG A 412 18.39 5.65 21.32
C ARG A 412 18.19 4.59 20.24
N CYS A 413 17.52 4.93 19.14
CA CYS A 413 17.36 4.03 17.99
C CYS A 413 18.70 3.72 17.30
N ALA A 414 19.59 4.70 17.18
CA ALA A 414 20.93 4.51 16.63
C ALA A 414 21.78 3.58 17.51
N LEU A 415 21.75 3.79 18.83
CA LEU A 415 22.40 2.90 19.80
C LEU A 415 21.83 1.49 19.72
N LEU A 416 20.51 1.34 19.75
CA LEU A 416 19.84 0.06 19.63
C LEU A 416 20.28 -0.69 18.36
N LEU A 417 20.31 -0.02 17.21
CA LEU A 417 20.76 -0.63 15.96
C LEU A 417 22.22 -1.07 16.05
N ARG A 418 23.10 -0.25 16.62
CA ARG A 418 24.52 -0.60 16.82
C ARG A 418 24.68 -1.83 17.70
N GLU A 419 24.00 -1.89 18.83
CA GLU A 419 24.11 -3.02 19.76
C GLU A 419 23.52 -4.28 19.13
N VAL A 420 22.37 -4.19 18.46
CA VAL A 420 21.72 -5.33 17.78
C VAL A 420 22.60 -5.93 16.68
N VAL A 421 23.25 -5.08 15.89
CA VAL A 421 24.13 -5.54 14.79
C VAL A 421 25.38 -6.25 15.31
N ASN A 422 25.84 -5.92 16.52
CA ASN A 422 26.99 -6.53 17.16
C ASN A 422 26.60 -7.52 18.28
N LEU A 423 25.32 -7.88 18.38
CA LEU A 423 24.81 -8.59 19.55
C LEU A 423 25.33 -10.03 19.61
N GLU A 424 25.99 -10.36 20.71
CA GLU A 424 26.30 -11.73 21.06
C GLU A 424 25.14 -12.39 21.84
N PRO A 425 24.89 -13.71 21.69
CA PRO A 425 23.68 -14.38 22.20
C PRO A 425 23.38 -14.26 23.71
N LEU A 426 24.35 -13.86 24.53
CA LEU A 426 24.26 -13.80 26.00
C LEU A 426 24.41 -12.37 26.57
N GLN A 427 24.55 -11.37 25.71
CA GLN A 427 24.82 -10.00 26.15
C GLN A 427 23.53 -9.28 26.58
N LYS A 428 23.58 -8.64 27.74
CA LYS A 428 22.53 -7.69 28.16
C LYS A 428 22.78 -6.35 27.51
N LEU A 429 21.72 -5.74 27.01
CA LEU A 429 21.76 -4.43 26.39
C LEU A 429 21.82 -3.31 27.44
N PRO A 430 22.44 -2.16 27.12
CA PRO A 430 22.51 -1.01 28.02
C PRO A 430 21.13 -0.54 28.49
N SER A 431 21.05 -0.03 29.72
CA SER A 431 19.81 0.53 30.26
C SER A 431 19.31 1.79 29.50
N SER A 432 20.20 2.48 28.78
CA SER A 432 19.87 3.68 27.98
C SER A 432 18.94 3.41 26.80
N ILE A 433 18.85 2.16 26.33
CA ILE A 433 17.94 1.74 25.26
C ILE A 433 16.71 0.98 25.80
N HIS A 434 16.47 1.02 27.12
CA HIS A 434 15.32 0.40 27.73
C HIS A 434 14.01 1.00 27.15
N PRO A 435 13.00 0.18 26.79
CA PRO A 435 11.80 0.67 26.09
C PRO A 435 11.05 1.80 26.78
N SER A 436 11.08 1.86 28.12
CA SER A 436 10.43 2.93 28.90
C SER A 436 10.98 4.33 28.63
N LEU A 437 12.19 4.44 28.09
CA LEU A 437 12.87 5.72 27.84
C LEU A 437 12.50 6.33 26.47
N PHE A 438 11.84 5.59 25.60
CA PHE A 438 11.35 6.12 24.33
C PHE A 438 10.13 7.01 24.53
N GLN A 439 10.12 8.18 23.92
CA GLN A 439 9.05 9.17 24.06
C GLN A 439 7.82 8.76 23.23
N HIS A 440 8.02 8.30 22.00
CA HIS A 440 6.92 7.86 21.15
C HIS A 440 6.36 6.49 21.53
N ALA A 441 5.03 6.43 21.73
CA ALA A 441 4.33 5.21 22.11
C ALA A 441 4.36 4.08 21.07
N GLU A 442 4.43 4.40 19.77
CA GLU A 442 4.60 3.36 18.73
C GLU A 442 6.03 2.80 18.73
N LEU A 443 7.05 3.66 18.87
CA LEU A 443 8.44 3.22 18.99
C LEU A 443 8.64 2.31 20.20
N ARG A 444 8.13 2.71 21.37
CA ARG A 444 8.19 1.91 22.60
C ARG A 444 7.63 0.50 22.39
N ARG A 445 6.43 0.39 21.82
CA ARG A 445 5.80 -0.92 21.53
C ARG A 445 6.61 -1.74 20.54
N SER A 446 7.19 -1.11 19.52
CA SER A 446 8.05 -1.80 18.56
C SER A 446 9.32 -2.33 19.23
N VAL A 447 9.96 -1.58 20.11
CA VAL A 447 11.16 -2.03 20.83
C VAL A 447 10.82 -3.17 21.82
N GLU A 448 9.73 -3.04 22.57
CA GLU A 448 9.22 -4.10 23.46
C GLU A 448 8.97 -5.42 22.71
N SER A 449 8.45 -5.33 21.48
CA SER A 449 8.14 -6.52 20.67
C SER A 449 9.37 -7.36 20.29
N MET A 450 10.59 -6.79 20.36
CA MET A 450 11.82 -7.50 20.05
C MET A 450 12.30 -8.42 21.19
N ARG A 451 11.72 -8.31 22.41
CA ARG A 451 12.00 -9.17 23.57
C ARG A 451 13.49 -9.28 23.94
N LEU A 452 14.22 -8.17 23.84
CA LEU A 452 15.65 -8.12 24.17
C LEU A 452 15.88 -7.98 25.68
N SER A 453 16.95 -8.58 26.20
CA SER A 453 17.35 -8.49 27.60
C SER A 453 18.09 -7.18 27.87
N HIS A 454 17.56 -6.35 28.76
CA HIS A 454 18.13 -5.04 29.10
C HIS A 454 18.65 -5.01 30.55
N GLU A 455 19.67 -4.20 30.80
CA GLU A 455 20.02 -3.77 32.15
C GLU A 455 18.92 -2.87 32.72
N GLN A 456 18.63 -3.01 34.02
CA GLN A 456 17.60 -2.18 34.64
C GLN A 456 18.07 -0.71 34.74
N PRO A 457 17.22 0.27 34.40
CA PRO A 457 17.58 1.67 34.56
C PRO A 457 17.79 1.98 36.04
N ASN A 458 18.96 2.55 36.37
CA ASN A 458 19.32 2.96 37.73
C ASN A 458 18.37 4.08 38.20
N GLY A 459 17.30 3.66 38.89
CA GLY A 459 16.25 4.54 39.41
C GLY A 459 15.26 3.87 40.35
N GLN A 460 15.21 2.53 40.41
CA GLN A 460 14.52 1.78 41.46
C GLN A 460 15.53 1.21 42.47
N SER A 461 16.24 2.10 43.15
CA SER A 461 16.77 1.82 44.48
C SER A 461 15.58 1.73 45.46
N ASN A 462 14.84 0.62 45.43
CA ASN A 462 14.01 0.23 46.57
C ASN A 462 14.92 -0.37 47.64
N ALA A 463 15.65 0.53 48.29
CA ALA A 463 16.27 0.27 49.58
C ALA A 463 15.16 0.16 50.64
N THR A 464 14.62 -1.05 50.80
CA THR A 464 14.02 -1.45 52.08
C THR A 464 14.48 -2.84 52.45
N LYS A 465 15.28 -2.87 53.52
CA LYS A 465 15.83 -4.05 54.16
C LYS A 465 14.73 -5.05 54.59
N ARG A 466 14.96 -6.31 54.20
CA ARG A 466 14.86 -7.53 55.04
C ARG A 466 13.47 -8.17 55.23
N ARG A 467 13.23 -9.25 54.47
CA ARG A 467 12.89 -10.58 55.02
C ARG A 467 13.39 -11.66 54.06
N LYS A 468 14.28 -12.54 54.53
CA LYS A 468 14.58 -13.81 53.84
C LYS A 468 13.27 -14.61 53.79
N LEU A 469 12.79 -14.91 52.60
CA LEU A 469 11.91 -16.05 52.34
C LEU A 469 12.59 -16.89 51.26
N ASN A 470 12.61 -18.20 51.51
CA ASN A 470 13.31 -19.20 50.73
C ASN A 470 12.91 -19.19 49.25
N GLU A 471 13.90 -19.45 48.40
CA GLU A 471 13.72 -19.89 47.02
C GLU A 471 12.91 -21.20 47.00
N PRO A 472 11.90 -21.37 46.12
CA PRO A 472 11.44 -22.68 45.74
C PRO A 472 12.36 -23.22 44.64
N SER A 473 13.02 -24.33 44.94
CA SER A 473 13.79 -25.15 44.01
C SER A 473 12.90 -25.65 42.87
N GLU A 474 13.45 -25.69 41.65
CA GLU A 474 12.79 -26.15 40.41
C GLU A 474 12.28 -27.61 40.48
N GLU A 475 12.69 -28.38 41.49
CA GLU A 475 12.22 -29.75 41.77
C GLU A 475 10.75 -29.82 42.22
N SER A 476 10.14 -28.74 42.75
CA SER A 476 8.75 -28.79 43.23
C SER A 476 7.70 -28.70 42.11
N THR A 477 8.06 -28.09 40.98
CA THR A 477 7.15 -27.86 39.86
C THR A 477 6.92 -29.11 39.01
N THR A 478 7.95 -29.95 38.86
CA THR A 478 7.83 -31.24 38.17
C THR A 478 7.01 -32.23 39.00
N SER A 479 7.23 -32.29 40.31
CA SER A 479 6.49 -33.18 41.22
C SER A 479 4.99 -32.83 41.26
N GLN A 480 4.64 -31.53 41.31
CA GLN A 480 3.24 -31.07 41.24
C GLN A 480 2.56 -31.35 39.90
N ALA A 481 3.29 -31.27 38.79
CA ALA A 481 2.75 -31.57 37.47
C ALA A 481 2.46 -33.07 37.30
N VAL A 482 3.31 -33.94 37.86
CA VAL A 482 3.12 -35.40 37.85
C VAL A 482 1.92 -35.79 38.72
N ASP A 483 1.80 -35.26 39.94
CA ASP A 483 0.65 -35.51 40.82
C ASP A 483 -0.68 -35.07 40.19
N SER A 484 -0.67 -33.92 39.51
CA SER A 484 -1.84 -33.41 38.81
C SER A 484 -2.24 -34.31 37.62
N LEU A 485 -1.28 -34.94 36.96
CA LEU A 485 -1.51 -35.83 35.83
C LEU A 485 -2.09 -37.18 36.29
N PHE A 486 -1.61 -37.73 37.40
CA PHE A 486 -2.15 -38.97 37.99
C PHE A 486 -3.55 -38.76 38.57
N ALA A 487 -3.79 -37.62 39.22
CA ALA A 487 -5.12 -37.24 39.70
C ALA A 487 -6.14 -37.06 38.56
N ALA A 488 -5.72 -36.51 37.41
CA ALA A 488 -6.57 -36.37 36.23
C ALA A 488 -6.87 -37.70 35.52
N LEU A 489 -6.03 -38.72 35.75
CA LEU A 489 -6.17 -40.06 35.19
C LEU A 489 -6.81 -41.07 36.17
N GLU A 490 -7.23 -40.62 37.36
CA GLU A 490 -7.77 -41.45 38.46
C GLU A 490 -6.85 -42.63 38.87
N LEU A 491 -5.53 -42.43 38.80
CA LEU A 491 -4.52 -43.42 39.18
C LEU A 491 -3.92 -43.08 40.55
N ASP A 492 -3.64 -44.10 41.36
CA ASP A 492 -2.92 -43.91 42.64
C ASP A 492 -1.47 -43.44 42.38
N ALA A 493 -1.05 -42.37 43.08
CA ALA A 493 0.26 -41.76 42.91
C ALA A 493 1.40 -42.70 43.38
N PRO A 494 2.53 -42.79 42.64
CA PRO A 494 3.64 -43.65 43.02
C PRO A 494 4.43 -43.09 44.21
N ALA A 495 4.85 -43.96 45.12
CA ALA A 495 5.52 -43.56 46.36
C ALA A 495 7.00 -43.14 46.21
N ASN A 496 7.60 -43.25 45.02
CA ASN A 496 8.95 -42.78 44.68
C ASN A 496 9.04 -42.42 43.18
N GLU A 497 9.72 -41.31 42.84
CA GLU A 497 9.83 -40.76 41.46
C GLU A 497 10.70 -41.61 40.49
N GLU A 498 11.42 -42.64 40.96
CA GLU A 498 12.26 -43.49 40.09
C GLU A 498 11.53 -44.69 39.44
N GLU A 499 10.27 -44.97 39.79
CA GLU A 499 9.46 -46.01 39.12
C GLU A 499 8.34 -45.39 38.27
N LEU A 500 8.72 -44.70 37.18
CA LEU A 500 7.76 -44.35 36.12
C LEU A 500 7.52 -45.58 35.22
N ASP A 501 6.71 -46.50 35.72
CA ASP A 501 6.34 -47.72 34.99
C ASP A 501 5.41 -47.37 33.81
N SER A 502 6.01 -47.09 32.66
CA SER A 502 5.36 -46.76 31.38
C SER A 502 4.24 -47.70 30.91
N PRO A 503 4.14 -49.00 31.29
CA PRO A 503 3.05 -49.84 30.79
C PRO A 503 1.69 -49.56 31.46
N ARG A 504 1.62 -48.88 32.62
CA ARG A 504 0.34 -48.59 33.30
C ARG A 504 -0.40 -47.39 32.69
N ILE A 505 0.33 -46.34 32.30
CA ILE A 505 -0.26 -45.12 31.71
C ILE A 505 -0.86 -45.41 30.32
N LEU A 506 -0.26 -46.33 29.56
CA LEU A 506 -0.71 -46.69 28.22
C LEU A 506 -1.97 -47.57 28.18
N GLN A 507 -2.36 -48.18 29.31
CA GLN A 507 -3.58 -49.02 29.39
C GLN A 507 -4.88 -48.24 29.63
N VAL A 508 -4.79 -46.95 29.97
CA VAL A 508 -5.97 -46.08 30.20
C VAL A 508 -6.57 -45.55 28.89
N PHE A 509 -5.84 -45.62 27.78
CA PHE A 509 -6.36 -45.23 26.46
C PHE A 509 -7.05 -46.41 25.76
N PRO A 510 -8.37 -46.36 25.53
CA PRO A 510 -9.05 -47.44 24.83
C PRO A 510 -8.61 -47.48 23.37
N THR A 511 -7.98 -48.59 22.99
CA THR A 511 -7.73 -48.95 21.59
C THR A 511 -9.04 -49.46 21.00
N GLN A 512 -9.86 -48.59 20.42
CA GLN A 512 -10.96 -49.02 19.54
C GLN A 512 -11.37 -47.96 18.51
N SER A 513 -11.32 -48.37 17.24
CA SER A 513 -12.10 -47.88 16.09
C SER A 513 -11.44 -46.90 15.10
N ILE A 514 -10.28 -47.27 14.54
CA ILE A 514 -9.95 -46.93 13.14
C ILE A 514 -10.59 -48.01 12.27
N ASN A 515 -11.84 -47.81 11.84
CA ASN A 515 -12.40 -48.38 10.60
C ASN A 515 -13.84 -47.90 10.40
N ARG A 516 -14.03 -47.09 9.34
CA ARG A 516 -15.24 -46.50 8.71
C ARG A 516 -14.93 -45.02 8.50
N ILE A 517 -14.59 -44.56 7.31
CA ILE A 517 -15.50 -44.41 6.17
C ILE A 517 -14.70 -44.55 4.87
N ILE A 518 -14.92 -45.66 4.16
CA ILE A 518 -14.90 -45.72 2.69
C ILE A 518 -16.33 -46.10 2.33
N HIS A 519 -17.09 -45.14 1.79
CA HIS A 519 -18.02 -45.30 0.68
C HIS A 519 -18.49 -43.93 0.20
#